data_AF-A0A952LZW3-F1
#
_entry.id   AF-A0A952LZW3-F1
#
_cell.length_a   1.000
_cell.length_b   1.000
_cell.length_c   1.000
_cell.angle_alpha   90.00
_cell.angle_beta   90.00
_cell.angle_gamma   90.00
#
_symmetry.space_group_name_H-M   'P 1'
#
loop_
_entity.id
_entity.type
_entity.pdbx_description
1 polymer ?
#
loop_
_entity_poly.entity_id
_entity_poly.type
_entity_poly.pdbx_seq_one_letter_code
_entity_poly.pdbx_strand_id
1 'polypeptide(L)'
;MRHQKYKHPLVSVARKVGFIRWLAVALLFASAFASQSLLAEPLIVDDTISWPDDGWYEVQSALDYTTICEGGTECQVARGLYNVINHTSGDRWERLYVGPFVVGSTISWRGDDWYQVQDSETLATICEGRDPCTVSDGVYIVINLSTGKRWTGVEVPGDASADPENPADFDTASGRTLVLNLVGTGAMYVDTVPAAEGLGAVVEAWCFDVDLVDMKTGNTVGTATDCLDPSLNGQKLSESGLGMIGTTYFNLPDGVLAIQGRTTVQPRNWPTREFTHITGGNSAANAVLYGTGAYQGVSGTARLSGMVDLSRFDQSVGSLMTFDCLFVVELN
;
A
#
# COMPACT_ATOMS: atom_id res chain seq x y z
N MET A 1 49.19 -59.15 -32.72
CA MET A 1 49.57 -59.54 -34.10
C MET A 1 48.38 -60.21 -34.78
N ARG A 2 48.03 -59.77 -36.01
CA ARG A 2 47.19 -60.39 -37.06
C ARG A 2 45.74 -60.81 -36.70
N HIS A 3 44.73 -60.10 -37.23
CA HIS A 3 43.89 -60.46 -38.40
C HIS A 3 43.04 -61.73 -38.15
N GLN A 4 41.71 -61.75 -38.33
CA GLN A 4 41.02 -61.48 -39.59
C GLN A 4 39.48 -61.41 -39.40
N LYS A 5 38.83 -60.71 -40.35
CA LYS A 5 37.39 -60.47 -40.55
C LYS A 5 36.58 -61.76 -40.80
N TYR A 6 35.24 -61.74 -40.65
CA TYR A 6 34.26 -61.84 -41.77
C TYR A 6 32.78 -62.02 -41.32
N LYS A 7 31.94 -61.09 -41.82
CA LYS A 7 30.56 -61.16 -42.39
C LYS A 7 29.34 -61.84 -41.68
N HIS A 8 28.26 -61.05 -41.62
CA HIS A 8 26.83 -61.37 -41.43
C HIS A 8 26.26 -62.36 -42.47
N PRO A 9 25.08 -63.00 -42.23
CA PRO A 9 23.80 -62.37 -42.66
C PRO A 9 22.57 -62.59 -41.73
N LEU A 10 21.57 -61.76 -42.00
CA LEU A 10 20.19 -61.70 -41.49
C LEU A 10 19.39 -62.99 -41.74
N VAL A 11 18.50 -63.37 -40.81
CA VAL A 11 17.16 -63.91 -41.14
C VAL A 11 16.15 -63.45 -40.07
N SER A 12 15.04 -62.92 -40.57
CA SER A 12 13.89 -62.42 -39.83
C SER A 12 13.08 -63.55 -39.18
N VAL A 13 12.53 -63.32 -37.99
CA VAL A 13 11.24 -63.92 -37.59
C VAL A 13 10.40 -62.85 -36.91
N ALA A 14 9.49 -62.28 -37.68
CA ALA A 14 8.34 -61.57 -37.15
C ALA A 14 7.47 -62.58 -36.40
N ARG A 15 7.26 -62.38 -35.09
CA ARG A 15 6.10 -62.94 -34.39
C ARG A 15 5.08 -61.82 -34.19
N LYS A 16 4.02 -61.93 -34.98
CA LYS A 16 2.71 -61.33 -34.69
C LYS A 16 2.09 -62.03 -33.47
N VAL A 17 1.17 -61.30 -32.86
CA VAL A 17 0.02 -61.72 -32.04
C VAL A 17 0.16 -61.44 -30.53
N GLY A 18 -0.77 -60.61 -30.05
CA GLY A 18 -0.95 -60.13 -28.67
C GLY A 18 -1.36 -58.65 -28.70
N PHE A 19 -2.36 -58.24 -29.47
CA PHE A 19 -3.78 -58.27 -29.10
C PHE A 19 -4.05 -57.56 -27.75
N ILE A 20 -4.57 -56.33 -27.89
CA ILE A 20 -5.50 -55.64 -26.99
C ILE A 20 -4.94 -55.21 -25.63
N ARG A 21 -4.67 -53.90 -25.49
CA ARG A 21 -5.13 -53.03 -24.37
C ARG A 21 -4.35 -51.70 -24.32
N TRP A 22 -4.45 -50.85 -25.34
CA TRP A 22 -4.07 -49.43 -25.19
C TRP A 22 -4.80 -48.61 -26.24
N LEU A 23 -6.07 -48.29 -25.99
CA LEU A 23 -6.85 -47.25 -26.70
C LEU A 23 -8.22 -47.13 -26.02
N ALA A 24 -8.25 -46.44 -24.86
CA ALA A 24 -9.44 -45.78 -24.30
C ALA A 24 -9.12 -45.16 -22.93
N VAL A 25 -8.13 -44.26 -22.85
CA VAL A 25 -8.12 -43.19 -21.82
C VAL A 25 -7.54 -41.95 -22.50
N ALA A 26 -8.23 -41.48 -23.53
CA ALA A 26 -7.91 -40.24 -24.24
C ALA A 26 -9.22 -39.59 -24.64
N LEU A 27 -10.10 -39.35 -23.67
CA LEU A 27 -11.34 -38.56 -23.79
C LEU A 27 -12.02 -38.59 -22.42
N LEU A 28 -11.64 -37.66 -21.53
CA LEU A 28 -12.41 -37.12 -20.38
C LEU A 28 -11.53 -36.18 -19.53
N PHE A 29 -10.83 -35.24 -20.18
CA PHE A 29 -10.39 -33.99 -19.54
C PHE A 29 -10.64 -32.85 -20.53
N ALA A 30 -11.90 -32.73 -20.94
CA ALA A 30 -12.42 -31.49 -21.48
C ALA A 30 -13.21 -30.81 -20.35
N SER A 31 -13.06 -29.50 -20.26
CA SER A 31 -13.86 -28.56 -19.44
C SER A 31 -13.78 -28.70 -17.92
N ALA A 32 -12.67 -28.19 -17.36
CA ALA A 32 -12.72 -27.35 -16.16
C ALA A 32 -11.70 -26.22 -16.34
N PHE A 33 -11.86 -25.40 -17.39
CA PHE A 33 -11.40 -24.03 -17.29
C PHE A 33 -12.37 -23.39 -16.29
N ALA A 34 -11.99 -23.42 -15.01
CA ALA A 34 -12.53 -22.45 -14.08
C ALA A 34 -12.23 -21.10 -14.69
N SER A 35 -13.27 -20.41 -15.15
CA SER A 35 -13.20 -18.98 -15.38
C SER A 35 -12.75 -18.40 -14.05
N GLN A 36 -11.46 -18.12 -13.91
CA GLN A 36 -11.02 -17.13 -12.95
C GLN A 36 -11.67 -15.86 -13.46
N SER A 37 -12.77 -15.44 -12.84
CA SER A 37 -13.20 -14.06 -12.95
C SER A 37 -11.99 -13.25 -12.52
N LEU A 38 -11.31 -12.63 -13.48
CA LEU A 38 -10.53 -11.45 -13.20
C LEU A 38 -11.55 -10.49 -12.60
N LEU A 39 -11.57 -10.40 -11.27
CA LEU A 39 -12.39 -9.42 -10.57
C LEU A 39 -11.93 -8.07 -11.09
N ALA A 40 -12.77 -7.44 -11.90
CA ALA A 40 -12.43 -6.15 -12.42
C ALA A 40 -12.65 -5.14 -11.28
N GLU A 41 -11.58 -4.44 -10.93
CA GLU A 41 -11.56 -3.49 -9.83
C GLU A 41 -12.35 -2.22 -10.22
N PRO A 42 -12.89 -1.48 -9.24
CA PRO A 42 -13.46 -0.16 -9.49
C PRO A 42 -12.44 0.77 -10.15
N LEU A 43 -12.87 1.43 -11.23
CA LEU A 43 -12.08 2.44 -11.92
C LEU A 43 -12.35 3.81 -11.33
N ILE A 44 -11.29 4.51 -10.94
CA ILE A 44 -11.36 5.88 -10.41
C ILE A 44 -10.81 6.84 -11.47
N VAL A 45 -11.68 7.72 -11.96
CA VAL A 45 -11.29 8.85 -12.82
C VAL A 45 -11.82 10.10 -12.14
N ASP A 46 -10.91 11.03 -11.86
CA ASP A 46 -11.20 12.28 -11.17
C ASP A 46 -11.91 12.14 -9.82
N ASP A 47 -13.21 12.42 -9.81
CA ASP A 47 -14.14 12.41 -8.68
C ASP A 47 -15.21 11.34 -8.87
N THR A 48 -15.02 10.43 -9.84
CA THR A 48 -15.97 9.39 -10.22
C THR A 48 -15.35 8.02 -10.01
N ILE A 49 -16.05 7.20 -9.22
CA ILE A 49 -15.78 5.78 -9.04
C ILE A 49 -16.75 5.02 -9.92
N SER A 50 -16.27 4.18 -10.82
CA SER A 50 -17.09 3.36 -11.72
C SER A 50 -16.75 1.88 -11.56
N TRP A 51 -17.66 1.00 -11.97
CA TRP A 51 -17.47 -0.44 -11.84
C TRP A 51 -17.72 -1.17 -13.16
N PRO A 52 -17.13 -2.36 -13.32
CA PRO A 52 -17.02 -3.02 -14.62
C PRO A 52 -18.22 -3.87 -15.03
N ASP A 53 -19.15 -4.14 -14.10
CA ASP A 53 -20.30 -5.02 -14.32
C ASP A 53 -21.61 -4.39 -13.81
N ASP A 54 -22.70 -5.13 -13.86
CA ASP A 54 -24.04 -4.71 -13.45
C ASP A 54 -24.41 -5.14 -12.02
N GLY A 55 -23.40 -5.46 -11.19
CA GLY A 55 -23.57 -5.76 -9.77
C GLY A 55 -24.19 -4.60 -8.98
N TRP A 56 -24.67 -4.90 -7.77
CA TRP A 56 -25.17 -3.88 -6.86
C TRP A 56 -24.02 -3.36 -6.01
N TYR A 57 -23.56 -2.16 -6.32
CA TYR A 57 -22.44 -1.52 -5.63
C TYR A 57 -22.91 -0.54 -4.57
N GLU A 58 -22.19 -0.47 -3.46
CA GLU A 58 -22.35 0.56 -2.44
C GLU A 58 -21.00 1.26 -2.27
N VAL A 59 -21.01 2.59 -2.29
CA VAL A 59 -19.85 3.40 -1.92
C VAL A 59 -20.11 4.02 -0.57
N GLN A 60 -19.21 3.77 0.38
CA GLN A 60 -19.22 4.37 1.70
C GLN A 60 -17.98 5.24 1.88
N SER A 61 -18.10 6.29 2.68
CA SER A 61 -16.91 6.94 3.22
C SER A 61 -16.10 5.91 4.02
N ALA A 62 -14.79 5.81 3.75
CA ALA A 62 -13.93 4.89 4.48
C ALA A 62 -13.69 5.32 5.93
N LEU A 63 -14.10 6.54 6.30
CA LEU A 63 -13.86 7.13 7.62
C LEU A 63 -14.94 6.76 8.63
N ASP A 64 -16.20 6.81 8.21
CA ASP A 64 -17.37 6.70 9.10
C ASP A 64 -18.42 5.71 8.58
N TYR A 65 -18.13 5.02 7.48
CA TYR A 65 -19.02 4.07 6.80
C TYR A 65 -20.35 4.69 6.34
N THR A 66 -20.44 6.01 6.28
CA THR A 66 -21.63 6.68 5.74
C THR A 66 -21.75 6.35 4.26
N THR A 67 -22.90 5.80 3.85
CA THR A 67 -23.21 5.53 2.44
C THR A 67 -23.30 6.84 1.67
N ILE A 68 -22.52 6.93 0.60
CA ILE A 68 -22.44 8.09 -0.29
C ILE A 68 -23.36 7.88 -1.50
N CYS A 69 -23.36 6.68 -2.05
CA CYS A 69 -24.24 6.26 -3.14
C CYS A 69 -24.39 4.72 -3.13
N GLU A 70 -25.43 4.24 -3.81
CA GLU A 70 -25.72 2.82 -3.97
C GLU A 70 -26.37 2.55 -5.34
N GLY A 71 -26.03 1.41 -5.95
CA GLY A 71 -26.44 1.03 -7.30
C GLY A 71 -25.90 1.94 -8.41
N GLY A 72 -26.39 1.74 -9.63
CA GLY A 72 -25.96 2.49 -10.83
C GLY A 72 -24.80 1.84 -11.58
N THR A 73 -24.07 2.63 -12.36
CA THR A 73 -22.82 2.22 -13.03
C THR A 73 -21.59 2.98 -12.51
N GLU A 74 -21.82 4.03 -11.73
CA GLU A 74 -20.80 4.90 -11.19
C GLU A 74 -21.32 5.71 -10.01
N CYS A 75 -20.39 6.35 -9.31
CA CYS A 75 -20.62 7.19 -8.16
C CYS A 75 -19.71 8.41 -8.19
N GLN A 76 -20.31 9.60 -8.21
CA GLN A 76 -19.57 10.84 -8.06
C GLN A 76 -19.39 11.17 -6.59
N VAL A 77 -18.15 11.39 -6.17
CA VAL A 77 -17.76 11.59 -4.77
C VAL A 77 -16.84 12.79 -4.63
N ALA A 78 -16.68 13.31 -3.42
CA ALA A 78 -15.66 14.33 -3.17
C ALA A 78 -14.25 13.71 -3.20
N ARG A 79 -13.20 14.55 -3.17
CA ARG A 79 -11.85 14.06 -2.88
C ARG A 79 -11.84 13.42 -1.49
N GLY A 80 -11.33 12.20 -1.36
CA GLY A 80 -11.36 11.47 -0.10
C GLY A 80 -11.12 9.97 -0.23
N LEU A 81 -11.31 9.24 0.87
CA LEU A 81 -11.21 7.78 0.93
C LEU A 81 -12.58 7.14 0.95
N TYR A 82 -12.74 6.07 0.17
CA TYR A 82 -14.00 5.36 0.03
C TYR A 82 -13.81 3.86 0.13
N ASN A 83 -14.78 3.19 0.75
CA ASN A 83 -14.98 1.76 0.62
C ASN A 83 -15.98 1.52 -0.51
N VAL A 84 -15.70 0.58 -1.38
CA VAL A 84 -16.60 0.14 -2.45
C VAL A 84 -16.93 -1.32 -2.22
N ILE A 85 -18.22 -1.65 -2.21
CA ILE A 85 -18.71 -2.98 -1.87
C ILE A 85 -19.60 -3.45 -3.01
N ASN A 86 -19.25 -4.57 -3.65
CA ASN A 86 -20.16 -5.24 -4.57
C ASN A 86 -20.97 -6.26 -3.76
N HIS A 87 -22.24 -5.98 -3.49
CA HIS A 87 -23.11 -6.90 -2.74
C HIS A 87 -23.57 -8.09 -3.58
N THR A 88 -23.39 -8.06 -4.90
CA THR A 88 -23.69 -9.20 -5.77
C THR A 88 -22.61 -10.28 -5.65
N SER A 89 -21.33 -9.90 -5.65
CA SER A 89 -20.21 -10.84 -5.53
C SER A 89 -19.73 -11.04 -4.08
N GLY A 90 -19.96 -10.06 -3.22
CA GLY A 90 -19.39 -9.99 -1.87
C GLY A 90 -18.00 -9.34 -1.83
N ASP A 91 -17.48 -8.87 -2.96
CA ASP A 91 -16.17 -8.20 -3.01
C ASP A 91 -16.21 -6.83 -2.35
N ARG A 92 -15.08 -6.47 -1.75
CA ARG A 92 -14.93 -5.21 -1.04
C ARG A 92 -13.54 -4.64 -1.28
N TRP A 93 -13.51 -3.38 -1.70
CA TRP A 93 -12.30 -2.59 -1.88
C TRP A 93 -12.29 -1.49 -0.84
N GLU A 94 -11.27 -1.46 0.01
CA GLU A 94 -11.20 -0.52 1.12
C GLU A 94 -10.25 0.64 0.82
N ARG A 95 -10.56 1.80 1.42
CA ARG A 95 -9.66 2.98 1.44
C ARG A 95 -9.18 3.44 0.05
N LEU A 96 -10.06 3.35 -0.95
CA LEU A 96 -9.81 3.88 -2.28
C LEU A 96 -9.76 5.41 -2.24
N TYR A 97 -8.62 5.99 -2.61
CA TYR A 97 -8.44 7.44 -2.63
C TYR A 97 -8.86 8.04 -3.98
N VAL A 98 -9.64 9.11 -3.93
CA VAL A 98 -10.17 9.85 -5.08
C VAL A 98 -9.58 11.26 -5.13
N GLY A 99 -9.05 11.67 -6.29
CA GLY A 99 -8.38 12.96 -6.53
C GLY A 99 -6.85 12.92 -6.41
N PRO A 100 -6.17 14.08 -6.56
CA PRO A 100 -4.73 14.17 -6.37
C PRO A 100 -4.34 14.00 -4.91
N PHE A 101 -3.15 13.49 -4.64
CA PHE A 101 -2.56 13.34 -3.31
C PHE A 101 -1.14 13.90 -3.29
N VAL A 102 -0.63 14.21 -2.11
CA VAL A 102 0.67 14.90 -1.94
C VAL A 102 1.56 14.04 -1.07
N VAL A 103 2.78 13.77 -1.55
CA VAL A 103 3.80 13.03 -0.81
C VAL A 103 5.06 13.89 -0.80
N GLY A 104 5.38 14.50 0.34
CA GLY A 104 6.40 15.54 0.41
C GLY A 104 6.16 16.68 -0.55
N SER A 105 7.16 17.01 -1.34
CA SER A 105 7.10 18.04 -2.37
C SER A 105 6.45 17.56 -3.68
N THR A 106 5.97 16.32 -3.74
CA THR A 106 5.46 15.71 -4.98
C THR A 106 3.94 15.56 -4.94
N ILE A 107 3.26 16.19 -5.90
CA ILE A 107 1.84 15.98 -6.18
C ILE A 107 1.70 14.80 -7.14
N SER A 108 0.86 13.84 -6.76
CA SER A 108 0.60 12.60 -7.51
C SER A 108 -0.91 12.40 -7.73
N TRP A 109 -1.26 11.49 -8.63
CA TRP A 109 -2.63 11.14 -8.99
C TRP A 109 -2.72 9.66 -9.37
N ARG A 110 -3.95 9.12 -9.40
CA ARG A 110 -4.23 7.77 -9.91
C ARG A 110 -4.50 7.80 -11.42
N GLY A 111 -4.21 6.68 -12.08
CA GLY A 111 -4.40 6.51 -13.52
C GLY A 111 -3.24 7.06 -14.34
N ASP A 112 -3.38 7.00 -15.66
CA ASP A 112 -2.38 7.44 -16.63
C ASP A 112 -2.77 8.75 -17.34
N ASP A 113 -3.79 9.44 -16.86
CA ASP A 113 -4.30 10.68 -17.44
C ASP A 113 -3.25 11.80 -17.53
N TRP A 114 -3.51 12.80 -18.36
CA TRP A 114 -2.62 13.96 -18.53
C TRP A 114 -3.04 15.08 -17.59
N TYR A 115 -2.14 15.49 -16.69
CA TYR A 115 -2.40 16.51 -15.68
C TYR A 115 -1.58 17.78 -15.92
N GLN A 116 -2.09 18.89 -15.40
CA GLN A 116 -1.38 20.16 -15.26
C GLN A 116 -1.44 20.59 -13.79
N VAL A 117 -0.30 21.01 -13.24
CA VAL A 117 -0.23 21.68 -11.93
C VAL A 117 0.07 23.16 -12.15
N GLN A 118 -0.75 24.01 -11.56
CA GLN A 118 -0.57 25.45 -11.55
C GLN A 118 -0.38 25.94 -10.13
N ASP A 119 0.51 26.91 -9.95
CA ASP A 119 0.54 27.71 -8.73
C ASP A 119 -0.82 28.42 -8.54
N SER A 120 -1.40 28.37 -7.34
CA SER A 120 -2.76 28.86 -7.14
C SER A 120 -2.89 30.38 -7.13
N GLU A 121 -1.82 31.10 -6.84
CA GLU A 121 -1.81 32.56 -6.77
C GLU A 121 -1.50 33.19 -8.13
N THR A 122 -0.43 32.70 -8.76
CA THR A 122 0.11 33.23 -10.01
C THR A 122 -0.50 32.57 -11.25
N LEU A 123 -1.15 31.41 -11.09
CA LEU A 123 -1.64 30.55 -12.17
C LEU A 123 -0.53 30.09 -13.12
N ALA A 124 0.74 30.22 -12.71
CA ALA A 124 1.88 29.74 -13.48
C ALA A 124 1.83 28.21 -13.54
N THR A 125 1.92 27.66 -14.75
CA THR A 125 2.09 26.21 -14.94
C THR A 125 3.46 25.81 -14.41
N ILE A 126 3.45 24.87 -13.45
CA ILE A 126 4.67 24.32 -12.83
C ILE A 126 5.12 23.07 -13.59
N CYS A 127 4.18 22.20 -13.93
CA CYS A 127 4.43 20.98 -14.67
C CYS A 127 3.18 20.54 -15.44
N GLU A 128 3.40 19.71 -16.45
CA GLU A 128 2.37 19.02 -17.22
C GLU A 128 2.85 17.62 -17.60
N GLY A 129 1.95 16.64 -17.57
CA GLY A 129 2.27 15.28 -17.99
C GLY A 129 1.47 14.22 -17.26
N ARG A 130 1.91 12.98 -17.43
CA ARG A 130 1.34 11.79 -16.77
C ARG A 130 2.07 11.46 -15.47
N ASP A 131 3.32 11.90 -15.35
CA ASP A 131 4.19 11.63 -14.21
C ASP A 131 3.89 12.60 -13.05
N PRO A 132 4.10 12.18 -11.79
CA PRO A 132 4.00 13.05 -10.63
C PRO A 132 4.81 14.34 -10.76
N CYS A 133 4.37 15.35 -10.03
CA CYS A 133 4.90 16.70 -10.13
C CYS A 133 5.56 17.16 -8.82
N THR A 134 6.89 17.29 -8.83
CA THR A 134 7.63 17.92 -7.74
C THR A 134 7.50 19.43 -7.81
N VAL A 135 7.04 20.04 -6.73
CA VAL A 135 6.80 21.48 -6.60
C VAL A 135 7.42 22.00 -5.30
N SER A 136 7.55 23.31 -5.18
CA SER A 136 7.91 23.93 -3.91
C SER A 136 6.74 23.87 -2.92
N ASP A 137 6.94 24.36 -1.71
CA ASP A 137 5.84 24.58 -0.80
C ASP A 137 4.89 25.65 -1.33
N GLY A 138 3.60 25.45 -1.09
CA GLY A 138 2.59 26.35 -1.58
C GLY A 138 1.25 25.68 -1.80
N VAL A 139 0.33 26.45 -2.38
CA VAL A 139 -1.02 26.00 -2.70
C VAL A 139 -1.14 25.93 -4.21
N TYR A 140 -1.66 24.82 -4.71
CA TYR A 140 -1.71 24.50 -6.13
C TYR A 140 -3.12 24.22 -6.62
N ILE A 141 -3.26 24.35 -7.93
CA ILE A 141 -4.41 23.91 -8.70
C ILE A 141 -3.95 22.75 -9.56
N VAL A 142 -4.59 21.59 -9.38
CA VAL A 142 -4.34 20.40 -10.20
C VAL A 142 -5.49 20.28 -11.18
N ILE A 143 -5.18 20.03 -12.44
CA ILE A 143 -6.16 19.90 -13.51
C ILE A 143 -5.89 18.61 -14.24
N ASN A 144 -6.88 17.71 -14.29
CA ASN A 144 -6.85 16.62 -15.24
C ASN A 144 -7.25 17.20 -16.61
N LEU A 145 -6.29 17.31 -17.53
CA LEU A 145 -6.54 17.81 -18.88
C LEU A 145 -7.22 16.78 -19.78
N SER A 146 -7.20 15.48 -19.43
CA SER A 146 -7.97 14.46 -20.13
C SER A 146 -9.49 14.68 -19.98
N THR A 147 -9.93 15.17 -18.82
CA THR A 147 -11.35 15.27 -18.46
C THR A 147 -11.83 16.71 -18.25
N GLY A 148 -10.92 17.64 -17.99
CA GLY A 148 -11.19 19.02 -17.61
C GLY A 148 -11.47 19.21 -16.11
N LYS A 149 -11.37 18.16 -15.28
CA LYS A 149 -11.56 18.31 -13.83
C LYS A 149 -10.47 19.18 -13.23
N ARG A 150 -10.87 20.11 -12.36
CA ARG A 150 -9.98 21.00 -11.61
C ARG A 150 -10.17 20.80 -10.11
N TRP A 151 -9.05 20.59 -9.41
CA TRP A 151 -8.96 20.64 -7.95
C TRP A 151 -8.18 21.88 -7.54
N THR A 152 -8.78 22.69 -6.67
CA THR A 152 -8.15 23.89 -6.10
C THR A 152 -7.78 23.63 -4.65
N GLY A 153 -6.76 24.33 -4.14
CA GLY A 153 -6.38 24.21 -2.73
C GLY A 153 -5.58 22.92 -2.47
N VAL A 154 -4.78 22.46 -3.43
CA VAL A 154 -3.88 21.33 -3.21
C VAL A 154 -2.63 21.87 -2.51
N GLU A 155 -2.54 21.67 -1.21
CA GLU A 155 -1.46 22.19 -0.39
C GLU A 155 -0.24 21.25 -0.43
N VAL A 156 0.92 21.82 -0.72
CA VAL A 156 2.22 21.16 -0.59
C VAL A 156 2.98 21.85 0.53
N PRO A 157 3.39 21.09 1.55
CA PRO A 157 3.99 21.66 2.75
C PRO A 157 5.43 22.14 2.55
N GLY A 158 5.79 23.15 3.34
CA GLY A 158 7.17 23.62 3.54
C GLY A 158 8.06 22.57 4.19
N ASP A 159 9.28 22.41 3.67
CA ASP A 159 10.36 21.81 4.44
C ASP A 159 10.66 22.75 5.62
N ALA A 160 10.12 22.45 6.79
CA ALA A 160 10.52 23.11 8.02
C ALA A 160 12.01 22.79 8.25
N SER A 161 12.90 23.73 7.89
CA SER A 161 14.31 23.63 8.20
C SER A 161 14.46 23.59 9.72
N ALA A 162 14.87 22.44 10.26
CA ALA A 162 15.22 22.30 11.66
C ALA A 162 16.35 23.28 11.99
N ASP A 163 16.04 24.30 12.79
CA ASP A 163 17.04 25.16 13.43
C ASP A 163 17.66 24.38 14.61
N PRO A 164 18.96 24.04 14.61
CA PRO A 164 19.52 23.06 15.53
C PRO A 164 19.98 23.62 16.89
N GLU A 165 19.53 24.79 17.35
CA GLU A 165 20.02 25.37 18.62
C GLU A 165 18.95 25.96 19.55
N ASN A 166 18.06 25.14 20.14
CA ASN A 166 17.60 25.38 21.53
C ASN A 166 16.91 24.16 22.18
N PRO A 167 17.52 23.46 23.16
CA PRO A 167 16.95 22.24 23.74
C PRO A 167 16.04 22.48 24.96
N ALA A 168 15.36 23.63 25.06
CA ALA A 168 14.52 23.93 26.23
C ALA A 168 13.37 24.90 25.91
N ASP A 169 12.39 24.47 25.11
CA ASP A 169 11.03 24.97 25.24
C ASP A 169 10.02 23.98 24.62
N PHE A 170 9.47 23.11 25.46
CA PHE A 170 8.35 22.22 25.10
C PHE A 170 7.05 22.87 25.57
N ASP A 171 6.70 24.05 25.03
CA ASP A 171 5.29 24.46 24.94
C ASP A 171 5.08 25.64 23.99
N THR A 172 4.23 25.43 22.98
CA THR A 172 3.53 26.44 22.17
C THR A 172 4.33 27.34 21.22
N ALA A 173 4.69 26.82 20.04
CA ALA A 173 4.39 27.43 18.73
C ALA A 173 4.92 26.51 17.60
N SER A 174 4.09 26.15 16.63
CA SER A 174 4.48 25.41 15.40
C SER A 174 4.94 23.95 15.62
N GLY A 175 3.99 23.02 15.70
CA GLY A 175 4.21 21.61 15.41
C GLY A 175 3.55 20.63 16.40
N ARG A 176 2.66 19.75 15.93
CA ARG A 176 2.05 18.69 16.75
C ARG A 176 2.95 17.46 16.72
N THR A 177 3.69 17.20 17.81
CA THR A 177 4.36 15.89 17.98
C THR A 177 3.36 14.86 18.46
N LEU A 178 3.13 13.82 17.67
CA LEU A 178 2.40 12.62 18.07
C LEU A 178 3.38 11.55 18.50
N VAL A 179 3.14 10.94 19.64
CA VAL A 179 3.89 9.78 20.13
C VAL A 179 2.90 8.63 20.27
N LEU A 180 2.93 7.70 19.31
CA LEU A 180 1.93 6.65 19.15
C LEU A 180 2.60 5.29 19.31
N ASN A 181 2.08 4.45 20.20
CA ASN A 181 2.59 3.09 20.34
C ASN A 181 1.64 2.10 19.67
N LEU A 182 2.15 1.35 18.71
CA LEU A 182 1.45 0.28 18.03
C LEU A 182 1.72 -1.03 18.78
N VAL A 183 0.71 -1.53 19.50
CA VAL A 183 0.87 -2.68 20.40
C VAL A 183 -0.22 -3.70 20.13
N GLY A 184 0.17 -4.96 19.96
CA GLY A 184 -0.78 -6.06 19.84
C GLY A 184 -0.36 -7.11 18.83
N THR A 185 -1.28 -8.00 18.47
CA THR A 185 -1.07 -9.01 17.44
C THR A 185 -2.06 -8.81 16.30
N GLY A 186 -1.55 -8.61 15.09
CA GLY A 186 -2.34 -8.53 13.87
C GLY A 186 -2.22 -9.82 13.05
N ALA A 187 -3.30 -10.19 12.36
CA ALA A 187 -3.29 -11.21 11.33
C ALA A 187 -3.00 -10.55 9.97
N MET A 188 -2.07 -11.13 9.21
CA MET A 188 -1.71 -10.60 7.90
C MET A 188 -2.90 -10.71 6.93
N TYR A 189 -3.17 -9.64 6.21
CA TYR A 189 -3.96 -9.67 4.99
C TYR A 189 -3.22 -8.90 3.89
N VAL A 190 -3.70 -9.05 2.66
CA VAL A 190 -3.13 -8.37 1.50
C VAL A 190 -4.05 -7.22 1.12
N ASP A 191 -3.47 -6.04 0.91
CA ASP A 191 -4.19 -4.85 0.43
C ASP A 191 -3.26 -4.00 -0.43
N THR A 192 -3.82 -2.99 -1.10
CA THR A 192 -3.07 -2.04 -1.92
C THR A 192 -2.81 -0.75 -1.16
N VAL A 193 -1.56 -0.26 -1.22
CA VAL A 193 -1.16 1.02 -0.63
C VAL A 193 -0.57 1.94 -1.70
N PRO A 194 -0.58 3.27 -1.50
CA PRO A 194 0.14 4.19 -2.38
C PRO A 194 1.59 3.74 -2.53
N ALA A 195 2.07 3.63 -3.77
CA ALA A 195 3.45 3.24 -4.01
C ALA A 195 4.40 4.32 -3.50
N ALA A 196 5.57 3.93 -2.99
CA ALA A 196 6.63 4.90 -2.74
C ALA A 196 7.09 5.55 -4.06
N GLU A 197 7.68 6.74 -3.94
CA GLU A 197 8.16 7.52 -5.09
C GLU A 197 8.93 6.66 -6.10
N GLY A 198 8.47 6.67 -7.36
CA GLY A 198 9.08 5.92 -8.47
C GLY A 198 8.66 4.46 -8.63
N LEU A 199 7.69 3.95 -7.85
CA LEU A 199 7.23 2.54 -7.93
C LEU A 199 5.82 2.35 -8.54
N GLY A 200 5.18 3.41 -9.03
CA GLY A 200 3.85 3.37 -9.65
C GLY A 200 2.80 4.15 -8.85
N ALA A 201 1.51 3.87 -9.08
CA ALA A 201 0.42 4.53 -8.35
C ALA A 201 0.05 3.80 -7.04
N VAL A 202 0.08 2.46 -7.06
CA VAL A 202 -0.22 1.58 -5.91
C VAL A 202 0.63 0.32 -5.97
N VAL A 203 0.85 -0.31 -4.82
CA VAL A 203 1.55 -1.59 -4.66
C VAL A 203 0.78 -2.51 -3.73
N GLU A 204 0.88 -3.81 -3.96
CA GLU A 204 0.39 -4.83 -3.03
C GLU A 204 1.30 -4.89 -1.80
N ALA A 205 0.72 -4.85 -0.60
CA ALA A 205 1.44 -4.86 0.67
C ALA A 205 0.82 -5.86 1.67
N TRP A 206 1.64 -6.29 2.63
CA TRP A 206 1.19 -7.11 3.76
C TRP A 206 0.72 -6.20 4.89
N CYS A 207 -0.58 -6.19 5.16
CA CYS A 207 -1.21 -5.28 6.12
C CYS A 207 -1.64 -5.99 7.41
N PHE A 208 -1.62 -5.24 8.49
CA PHE A 208 -1.94 -5.69 9.84
C PHE A 208 -2.72 -4.61 10.57
N ASP A 209 -3.87 -4.96 11.13
CA ASP A 209 -4.60 -4.08 12.04
C ASP A 209 -4.16 -4.33 13.48
N VAL A 210 -3.86 -3.24 14.20
CA VAL A 210 -3.31 -3.27 15.55
C VAL A 210 -3.80 -2.06 16.36
N ASP A 211 -3.83 -2.21 17.69
CA ASP A 211 -4.27 -1.12 18.57
C ASP A 211 -3.20 -0.04 18.69
N LEU A 212 -3.64 1.22 18.77
CA LEU A 212 -2.81 2.34 19.18
C LEU A 212 -3.01 2.60 20.65
N VAL A 213 -1.92 2.56 21.41
CA VAL A 213 -1.91 2.72 22.85
C VAL A 213 -1.14 3.97 23.23
N ASP A 214 -1.75 4.82 24.07
CA ASP A 214 -1.05 5.94 24.69
C ASP A 214 -0.03 5.40 25.71
N MET A 215 1.26 5.69 25.51
CA MET A 215 2.32 5.14 26.36
C MET A 215 2.24 5.59 27.81
N LYS A 216 1.65 6.75 28.09
CA LYS A 216 1.60 7.31 29.43
C LYS A 216 0.52 6.64 30.27
N THR A 217 -0.61 6.31 29.66
CA THR A 217 -1.81 5.82 30.33
C THR A 217 -2.06 4.33 30.09
N GLY A 218 -1.50 3.75 29.02
CA GLY A 218 -1.77 2.38 28.60
C GLY A 218 -3.15 2.18 27.98
N ASN A 219 -3.90 3.26 27.73
CA ASN A 219 -5.22 3.19 27.14
C ASN A 219 -5.14 3.15 25.62
N THR A 220 -6.04 2.40 24.99
CA THR A 220 -6.25 2.46 23.54
C THR A 220 -6.77 3.83 23.16
N VAL A 221 -6.07 4.50 22.25
CA VAL A 221 -6.41 5.83 21.71
C VAL A 221 -6.87 5.79 20.27
N GLY A 222 -6.82 4.62 19.63
CA GLY A 222 -7.24 4.42 18.25
C GLY A 222 -6.81 3.05 17.74
N THR A 223 -6.85 2.86 16.44
CA THR A 223 -6.28 1.69 15.77
C THR A 223 -5.32 2.15 14.70
N ALA A 224 -4.47 1.25 14.23
CA ALA A 224 -3.65 1.50 13.06
C ALA A 224 -3.60 0.29 12.16
N THR A 225 -3.55 0.57 10.86
CA THR A 225 -3.25 -0.40 9.83
C THR A 225 -1.80 -0.17 9.41
N ASP A 226 -0.92 -1.13 9.68
CA ASP A 226 0.49 -1.09 9.24
C ASP A 226 0.70 -2.02 8.05
N CYS A 227 1.07 -1.46 6.91
CA CYS A 227 1.24 -2.18 5.65
C CYS A 227 2.72 -2.18 5.23
N LEU A 228 3.27 -3.37 5.04
CA LEU A 228 4.66 -3.59 4.65
C LEU A 228 4.72 -3.97 3.18
N ASP A 229 5.23 -3.06 2.35
CA ASP A 229 5.44 -3.29 0.92
C ASP A 229 6.76 -4.07 0.70
N PRO A 230 6.69 -5.30 0.17
CA PRO A 230 7.85 -6.13 -0.12
C PRO A 230 8.51 -5.80 -1.48
N SER A 231 7.95 -4.87 -2.28
CA SER A 231 8.37 -4.56 -3.66
C SER A 231 9.82 -4.11 -3.81
N LEU A 232 10.43 -3.63 -2.72
CA LEU A 232 11.89 -3.44 -2.64
C LEU A 232 12.69 -4.77 -2.68
N ASN A 233 12.02 -5.90 -2.94
CA ASN A 233 12.54 -7.26 -2.85
C ASN A 233 13.23 -7.54 -1.52
N GLY A 234 12.67 -6.99 -0.44
CA GLY A 234 13.26 -7.03 0.89
C GLY A 234 14.74 -6.68 0.83
N GLN A 235 15.09 -5.55 0.21
CA GLN A 235 16.46 -5.14 -0.11
C GLN A 235 17.35 -5.55 1.05
N LYS A 236 18.14 -6.62 0.85
CA LYS A 236 18.90 -7.21 1.96
C LYS A 236 19.90 -6.16 2.43
N LEU A 237 19.57 -5.49 3.51
CA LEU A 237 20.44 -4.48 4.12
C LEU A 237 21.62 -5.17 4.80
N SER A 238 21.45 -6.46 5.16
CA SER A 238 22.47 -7.36 5.70
C SER A 238 22.12 -8.82 5.38
N GLU A 239 22.92 -9.80 5.84
CA GLU A 239 22.65 -11.24 5.65
C GLU A 239 21.27 -11.68 6.16
N SER A 240 20.75 -11.03 7.19
CA SER A 240 19.49 -11.37 7.86
C SER A 240 18.50 -10.20 8.01
N GLY A 241 18.89 -9.01 7.56
CA GLY A 241 18.11 -7.79 7.67
C GLY A 241 17.37 -7.41 6.39
N LEU A 242 16.12 -7.01 6.54
CA LEU A 242 15.25 -6.62 5.44
C LEU A 242 15.01 -5.11 5.45
N GLY A 243 15.09 -4.47 4.28
CA GLY A 243 14.58 -3.13 4.03
C GLY A 243 13.25 -3.19 3.30
N MET A 244 12.26 -2.41 3.75
CA MET A 244 10.89 -2.38 3.23
C MET A 244 10.36 -0.95 3.24
N ILE A 245 9.26 -0.70 2.51
CA ILE A 245 8.46 0.51 2.70
C ILE A 245 7.31 0.16 3.65
N GLY A 246 7.21 0.90 4.75
CA GLY A 246 6.06 0.83 5.66
C GLY A 246 5.09 1.96 5.33
N THR A 247 3.82 1.64 5.15
CA THR A 247 2.72 2.61 5.10
C THR A 247 1.81 2.36 6.29
N THR A 248 1.70 3.33 7.19
CA THR A 248 0.93 3.19 8.42
C THR A 248 -0.22 4.19 8.40
N TYR A 249 -1.44 3.71 8.63
CA TYR A 249 -2.65 4.52 8.76
C TYR A 249 -3.04 4.58 10.23
N PHE A 250 -2.88 5.73 10.88
CA PHE A 250 -3.35 5.95 12.24
C PHE A 250 -4.81 6.40 12.21
N ASN A 251 -5.72 5.56 12.72
CA ASN A 251 -7.14 5.86 12.86
C ASN A 251 -7.40 6.39 14.27
N LEU A 252 -7.41 7.72 14.41
CA LEU A 252 -7.59 8.42 15.68
C LEU A 252 -9.01 9.02 15.76
N PRO A 253 -9.51 9.36 16.97
CA PRO A 253 -10.88 9.84 17.14
C PRO A 253 -11.17 11.16 16.42
N ASP A 254 -10.15 11.99 16.20
CA ASP A 254 -10.21 13.29 15.55
C ASP A 254 -9.79 13.25 14.06
N GLY A 255 -9.46 12.07 13.52
CA GLY A 255 -9.17 11.89 12.10
C GLY A 255 -8.20 10.74 11.81
N VAL A 256 -7.93 10.55 10.52
CA VAL A 256 -6.93 9.58 10.04
C VAL A 256 -5.66 10.32 9.64
N LEU A 257 -4.50 9.77 10.01
CA LEU A 257 -3.20 10.22 9.56
C LEU A 257 -2.48 9.06 8.86
N ALA A 258 -2.21 9.19 7.57
CA ALA A 258 -1.47 8.21 6.79
C ALA A 258 -0.02 8.66 6.63
N ILE A 259 0.91 7.82 7.03
CA ILE A 259 2.35 8.05 6.86
C ILE A 259 3.00 6.93 6.04
N GLN A 260 4.10 7.25 5.38
CA GLN A 260 4.93 6.29 4.68
C GLN A 260 6.41 6.56 4.96
N GLY A 261 7.17 5.50 5.14
CA GLY A 261 8.60 5.59 5.44
C GLY A 261 9.37 4.33 5.06
N ARG A 262 10.69 4.47 4.99
CA ARG A 262 11.59 3.33 4.85
C ARG A 262 11.77 2.68 6.21
N THR A 263 11.53 1.38 6.28
CA THR A 263 11.62 0.58 7.50
C THR A 263 12.63 -0.54 7.32
N THR A 264 13.33 -0.85 8.39
CA THR A 264 14.26 -1.96 8.49
C THR A 264 13.75 -2.95 9.53
N VAL A 265 13.92 -4.23 9.25
CA VAL A 265 13.61 -5.33 10.18
C VAL A 265 14.87 -6.16 10.34
N GLN A 266 15.40 -6.25 11.55
CA GLN A 266 16.64 -6.95 11.86
C GLN A 266 16.38 -7.96 12.98
N PRO A 267 16.97 -9.18 12.93
CA PRO A 267 16.93 -10.06 14.08
C PRO A 267 17.53 -9.38 15.30
N ARG A 268 16.94 -9.61 16.47
CA ARG A 268 17.51 -9.10 17.71
C ARG A 268 18.92 -9.68 17.92
N ASN A 269 19.84 -8.83 18.37
CA ASN A 269 21.20 -9.25 18.71
C ASN A 269 21.32 -9.79 20.15
N TRP A 270 20.30 -9.56 20.98
CA TRP A 270 20.23 -9.99 22.38
C TRP A 270 18.86 -10.60 22.69
N PRO A 271 18.77 -11.54 23.65
CA PRO A 271 17.49 -12.11 24.06
C PRO A 271 16.53 -11.03 24.58
N THR A 272 15.36 -10.93 23.95
CA THR A 272 14.18 -10.24 24.50
C THR A 272 13.16 -11.32 24.88
N ARG A 273 12.24 -11.01 25.80
CA ARG A 273 11.30 -12.02 26.30
C ARG A 273 10.33 -12.53 25.24
N GLU A 274 9.93 -11.69 24.27
CA GLU A 274 8.77 -11.98 23.41
C GLU A 274 8.98 -11.65 21.92
N PHE A 275 9.96 -10.82 21.54
CA PHE A 275 10.06 -10.31 20.16
C PHE A 275 11.27 -10.83 19.41
N THR A 276 11.13 -11.36 18.22
CA THR A 276 12.25 -11.95 17.45
C THR A 276 13.10 -10.92 16.70
N HIS A 277 12.52 -9.76 16.36
CA HIS A 277 13.15 -8.74 15.52
C HIS A 277 12.99 -7.34 16.11
N ILE A 278 13.91 -6.45 15.72
CA ILE A 278 13.88 -5.01 16.00
C ILE A 278 13.53 -4.31 14.70
N THR A 279 12.64 -3.34 14.77
CA THR A 279 12.26 -2.49 13.66
C THR A 279 12.78 -1.08 13.87
N GLY A 280 13.21 -0.45 12.79
CA GLY A 280 13.67 0.93 12.79
C GLY A 280 13.34 1.57 11.46
N GLY A 281 12.77 2.76 11.48
CA GLY A 281 12.43 3.49 10.27
C GLY A 281 12.54 4.99 10.48
N ASN A 282 12.83 5.70 9.41
CA ASN A 282 12.87 7.16 9.40
C ASN A 282 12.43 7.67 8.03
N SER A 283 11.79 8.83 8.03
CA SER A 283 11.64 9.65 6.82
C SER A 283 12.67 10.77 6.85
N ALA A 284 13.40 10.95 5.75
CA ALA A 284 14.30 12.11 5.59
C ALA A 284 13.55 13.37 5.11
N ALA A 285 12.28 13.20 4.72
CA ALA A 285 11.37 14.22 4.23
C ALA A 285 9.98 14.00 4.85
N ASN A 286 8.97 14.72 4.36
CA ASN A 286 7.58 14.52 4.74
C ASN A 286 7.16 13.04 4.57
N ALA A 287 6.83 12.40 5.67
CA ALA A 287 6.26 11.06 5.73
C ALA A 287 4.75 11.07 5.48
N VAL A 288 4.07 12.19 5.70
CA VAL A 288 2.60 12.25 5.64
C VAL A 288 2.15 12.15 4.18
N LEU A 289 1.36 11.11 3.89
CA LEU A 289 0.70 10.90 2.60
C LEU A 289 -0.59 11.72 2.50
N TYR A 290 -1.36 11.74 3.59
CA TYR A 290 -2.54 12.57 3.77
C TYR A 290 -2.99 12.51 5.23
N GLY A 291 -3.85 13.45 5.61
CA GLY A 291 -4.65 13.32 6.81
C GLY A 291 -6.08 13.80 6.61
N THR A 292 -6.96 13.45 7.53
CA THR A 292 -8.37 13.85 7.57
C THR A 292 -8.72 14.44 8.93
N GLY A 293 -9.85 15.14 9.03
CA GLY A 293 -10.27 15.76 10.30
C GLY A 293 -9.22 16.75 10.82
N ALA A 294 -8.77 16.54 12.06
CA ALA A 294 -7.74 17.36 12.71
C ALA A 294 -6.34 17.22 12.08
N TYR A 295 -6.16 16.27 11.15
CA TYR A 295 -4.94 16.03 10.38
C TYR A 295 -5.07 16.45 8.92
N GLN A 296 -6.18 17.10 8.53
CA GLN A 296 -6.33 17.55 7.16
C GLN A 296 -5.29 18.63 6.81
N GLY A 297 -4.61 18.46 5.67
CA GLY A 297 -3.60 19.40 5.17
C GLY A 297 -2.26 19.36 5.92
N VAL A 298 -2.12 18.53 6.96
CA VAL A 298 -0.86 18.46 7.73
C VAL A 298 0.24 17.77 6.93
N SER A 299 1.46 18.10 7.28
CA SER A 299 2.67 17.42 6.81
C SER A 299 3.56 17.07 7.98
N GLY A 300 4.65 16.35 7.78
CA GLY A 300 5.51 16.04 8.91
C GLY A 300 6.48 14.91 8.66
N THR A 301 7.46 14.77 9.55
CA THR A 301 8.37 13.62 9.52
C THR A 301 7.85 12.51 10.43
N ALA A 302 8.28 11.28 10.17
CA ALA A 302 7.99 10.15 11.05
C ALA A 302 9.25 9.33 11.31
N ARG A 303 9.39 8.90 12.57
CA ARG A 303 10.37 7.91 12.98
C ARG A 303 9.66 6.74 13.65
N LEU A 304 10.17 5.55 13.37
CA LEU A 304 9.73 4.28 13.92
C LEU A 304 10.89 3.64 14.67
N SER A 305 10.62 3.18 15.89
CA SER A 305 11.51 2.32 16.65
C SER A 305 10.66 1.28 17.37
N GLY A 306 10.92 0.00 17.14
CA GLY A 306 10.05 -1.02 17.69
C GLY A 306 10.65 -2.40 17.73
N MET A 307 9.80 -3.33 18.13
CA MET A 307 10.08 -4.75 18.10
C MET A 307 8.89 -5.47 17.50
N VAL A 308 9.18 -6.53 16.75
CA VAL A 308 8.15 -7.42 16.20
C VAL A 308 8.48 -8.87 16.48
N ASP A 309 7.44 -9.67 16.72
CA ASP A 309 7.56 -11.11 16.78
C ASP A 309 7.05 -11.74 15.49
N LEU A 310 7.99 -12.27 14.70
CA LEU A 310 7.77 -13.02 13.48
C LEU A 310 7.69 -14.54 13.69
N SER A 311 7.67 -15.04 14.94
CA SER A 311 7.69 -16.49 15.22
C SER A 311 6.50 -17.25 14.61
N ARG A 312 5.40 -16.55 14.33
CA ARG A 312 4.17 -17.07 13.71
C ARG A 312 3.85 -16.42 12.36
N PHE A 313 4.82 -15.71 11.79
CA PHE A 313 4.68 -15.05 10.50
C PHE A 313 5.43 -15.85 9.42
N ASP A 314 4.70 -16.35 8.43
CA ASP A 314 5.24 -17.15 7.32
C ASP A 314 4.94 -16.54 5.95
N GLN A 315 4.50 -15.28 5.92
CA GLN A 315 4.11 -14.53 4.71
C GLN A 315 2.83 -15.07 4.04
N SER A 316 2.07 -15.95 4.69
CA SER A 316 0.74 -16.35 4.24
C SER A 316 -0.36 -15.49 4.88
N VAL A 317 -1.46 -15.28 4.16
CA VAL A 317 -2.65 -14.59 4.69
C VAL A 317 -3.15 -15.31 5.95
N GLY A 318 -3.40 -14.54 7.00
CA GLY A 318 -3.80 -15.03 8.33
C GLY A 318 -2.63 -15.34 9.26
N SER A 319 -1.38 -15.33 8.78
CA SER A 319 -0.20 -15.48 9.65
C SER A 319 -0.09 -14.31 10.62
N LEU A 320 0.46 -14.56 11.81
CA LEU A 320 0.38 -13.61 12.93
C LEU A 320 1.70 -12.90 13.15
N MET A 321 1.63 -11.59 13.34
CA MET A 321 2.75 -10.75 13.77
C MET A 321 2.36 -9.98 15.03
N THR A 322 3.22 -10.00 16.05
CA THR A 322 3.05 -9.20 17.26
C THR A 322 3.94 -7.95 17.18
N PHE A 323 3.39 -6.80 17.57
CA PHE A 323 4.00 -5.48 17.49
C PHE A 323 4.15 -4.87 18.88
N ASP A 324 5.28 -4.17 19.06
CA ASP A 324 5.51 -3.17 20.11
C ASP A 324 6.38 -2.07 19.46
N CYS A 325 5.73 -1.20 18.71
CA CYS A 325 6.36 -0.24 17.80
C CYS A 325 6.01 1.19 18.18
N LEU A 326 7.02 1.98 18.54
CA LEU A 326 6.89 3.39 18.83
C LEU A 326 7.06 4.23 17.56
N PHE A 327 6.01 4.96 17.22
CA PHE A 327 6.04 6.02 16.23
C PHE A 327 6.15 7.38 16.92
N VAL A 328 7.04 8.22 16.38
CA VAL A 328 7.04 9.64 16.69
C VAL A 328 6.86 10.38 15.38
N VAL A 329 5.76 11.11 15.29
CA VAL A 329 5.38 11.88 14.11
C VAL A 329 5.42 13.35 14.47
N GLU A 330 6.24 14.11 13.76
CA GLU A 330 6.40 15.55 13.96
C GLU A 330 5.62 16.25 12.86
N LEU A 331 4.42 16.75 13.19
CA LEU A 331 3.54 17.42 12.23
C LEU A 331 3.83 18.91 12.14
N ASN A 332 3.78 19.46 10.92
CA ASN A 332 3.85 20.88 10.58
C ASN A 332 2.51 21.37 10.04
#